data_AF-A0AB34GBI6-F1
#
_entry.id   AF-A0AB34GBI6-F1
#
_cell.length_a   1.000
_cell.length_b   1.000
_cell.length_c   1.000
_cell.angle_alpha   90.00
_cell.angle_beta   90.00
_cell.angle_gamma   90.00
#
_symmetry.space_group_name_H-M   'P 1'
#
loop_
_entity.id
_entity.type
_entity.pdbx_description
1 polymer ?
#
loop_
_entity_poly.entity_id
_entity_poly.type
_entity_poly.pdbx_seq_one_letter_code
_entity_poly.pdbx_strand_id
1 'polypeptide(L)'
;MEVADPQQLGMFTEGELMSVGMDTFIHRIDSTEVIYQPRRKRAKLIGKYLMGDLLGEGSYGKVKEVLDSETLCRRAVKILKKKKLRRIPNGEANVKK
;
A
#
# COMPACT_ATOMS: atom_id res chain seq x y z
N MET A 1 44.41 20.80 -48.74
CA MET A 1 43.99 19.90 -47.65
C MET A 1 43.19 20.76 -46.70
N GLU A 2 41.90 20.90 -46.96
CA GLU A 2 40.98 21.59 -46.05
C GLU A 2 40.06 20.54 -45.46
N VAL A 3 40.13 20.46 -44.14
CA VAL A 3 39.34 19.58 -43.28
C VAL A 3 37.93 20.15 -43.21
N ALA A 4 36.95 19.43 -43.73
CA ALA A 4 35.54 19.77 -43.54
C ALA A 4 35.13 19.42 -42.11
N ASP A 5 34.68 20.43 -41.36
CA ASP A 5 34.21 20.33 -39.98
C ASP A 5 33.13 19.25 -39.80
N PRO A 6 33.13 18.53 -38.66
CA PRO A 6 32.12 17.53 -38.37
C PRO A 6 30.75 18.21 -38.18
N GLN A 7 29.79 17.75 -38.98
CA GLN A 7 28.40 18.20 -38.96
C GLN A 7 27.86 18.17 -37.52
N GLN A 8 27.49 19.34 -37.03
CA GLN A 8 26.85 19.53 -35.74
C GLN A 8 25.66 18.58 -35.61
N LEU A 9 25.69 17.77 -34.55
CA LEU A 9 24.61 16.91 -34.11
C LEU A 9 23.34 17.78 -34.02
N GLY A 10 22.47 17.65 -35.02
CA GLY A 10 21.25 18.43 -35.14
C GLY A 10 20.37 18.19 -33.92
N MET A 11 20.30 19.21 -33.08
CA MET A 11 19.39 19.33 -31.95
C MET A 11 17.98 19.02 -32.44
N PHE A 12 17.38 17.96 -31.90
CA PHE A 12 15.97 17.65 -32.13
C PHE A 12 15.14 18.91 -31.90
N THR A 13 14.20 19.19 -32.79
CA THR A 13 13.33 20.36 -32.66
C THR A 13 12.50 20.23 -31.37
N GLU A 14 12.14 21.34 -30.71
CA GLU A 14 11.31 21.30 -29.49
C GLU A 14 10.02 20.49 -29.69
N GLY A 15 9.48 20.47 -30.92
CA GLY A 15 8.34 19.64 -31.29
C GLY A 15 8.59 18.13 -31.27
N GLU A 16 9.80 17.67 -31.65
CA GLU A 16 10.21 16.27 -31.50
C GLU A 16 10.47 15.90 -30.04
N LEU A 17 11.05 16.80 -29.24
CA LEU A 17 11.29 16.59 -27.81
C LEU A 17 9.97 16.48 -27.01
N MET A 18 8.95 17.25 -27.39
CA MET A 18 7.58 17.10 -26.87
C MET A 18 6.93 15.79 -27.31
N SER A 19 7.22 15.32 -28.54
CA SER A 19 6.72 14.03 -29.04
C SER A 19 7.32 12.83 -28.29
N VAL A 20 8.59 12.88 -27.89
CA VAL A 20 9.21 11.84 -27.03
C VAL A 20 8.91 12.00 -25.53
N GLY A 21 8.09 13.00 -25.13
CA GLY A 21 7.64 13.17 -23.74
C GLY A 21 8.78 13.43 -22.74
N MET A 22 9.94 13.89 -23.22
CA MET A 22 11.14 14.08 -22.41
C MET A 22 11.06 15.31 -21.49
N ASP A 23 10.15 16.25 -21.77
CA ASP A 23 9.98 17.52 -21.04
C ASP A 23 8.77 17.57 -20.10
N THR A 24 8.05 16.45 -19.93
CA THR A 24 6.98 16.38 -18.95
C THR A 24 7.54 15.86 -17.62
N PHE A 25 7.38 16.65 -16.55
CA PHE A 25 7.65 16.25 -15.15
C PHE A 25 6.97 14.92 -14.75
N ILE A 26 6.01 14.46 -15.57
CA ILE A 26 5.30 13.21 -15.46
C ILE A 26 5.81 12.26 -16.56
N HIS A 27 6.35 11.12 -16.14
CA HIS A 27 6.78 10.05 -17.05
C HIS A 27 5.55 9.34 -17.64
N ARG A 28 5.33 9.47 -18.96
CA ARG A 28 4.25 8.79 -19.67
C ARG A 28 4.68 7.35 -19.98
N ILE A 29 3.98 6.37 -19.41
CA ILE A 29 4.22 4.93 -19.62
C ILE A 29 3.06 4.37 -20.44
N ASP A 30 3.36 3.59 -21.48
CA ASP A 30 2.32 2.93 -22.28
C ASP A 30 1.67 1.78 -21.50
N SER A 31 0.37 1.55 -21.68
CA SER A 31 -0.34 0.48 -20.96
C SER A 31 0.21 -0.92 -21.25
N THR A 32 0.85 -1.12 -22.40
CA THR A 32 1.52 -2.37 -22.76
C THR A 32 2.79 -2.63 -21.95
N GLU A 33 3.44 -1.59 -21.43
CA GLU A 33 4.63 -1.67 -20.59
C GLU A 33 4.28 -1.89 -19.11
N VAL A 34 3.01 -1.73 -18.73
CA VAL A 34 2.52 -1.97 -17.37
C VAL A 34 2.34 -3.47 -17.14
N ILE A 35 3.40 -4.13 -16.66
CA ILE A 35 3.35 -5.54 -16.26
C ILE A 35 2.62 -5.67 -14.93
N TYR A 36 1.34 -6.07 -14.97
CA TYR A 36 0.54 -6.34 -13.78
C TYR A 36 0.95 -7.67 -13.14
N GLN A 37 2.00 -7.66 -12.31
CA GLN A 37 2.33 -8.84 -11.49
C GLN A 37 1.30 -8.97 -10.37
N PRO A 38 0.57 -10.10 -10.25
CA PRO A 38 -0.32 -10.34 -9.12
C PRO A 38 0.49 -10.37 -7.83
N ARG A 39 0.54 -9.25 -7.10
CA ARG A 39 1.25 -9.19 -5.83
C ARG A 39 0.53 -10.12 -4.86
N ARG A 40 1.15 -11.25 -4.53
CA ARG A 40 0.62 -12.18 -3.52
C ARG A 40 0.42 -11.40 -2.22
N LYS A 41 -0.82 -11.33 -1.74
CA LYS A 41 -1.13 -10.67 -0.47
C LYS A 41 -0.43 -11.44 0.64
N ARG A 42 0.57 -10.81 1.28
CA ARG A 42 1.23 -11.39 2.45
C ARG A 42 0.22 -11.50 3.58
N ALA A 43 0.27 -12.60 4.31
CA ALA A 43 -0.55 -12.76 5.48
C ALA A 43 -0.17 -11.70 6.53
N LYS A 44 -1.18 -11.21 7.27
CA LYS A 44 -0.97 -10.13 8.23
C LYS A 44 -0.55 -10.72 9.57
N LEU A 45 0.69 -10.45 9.97
CA LEU A 45 1.20 -10.78 11.30
C LEU A 45 1.17 -9.52 12.19
N ILE A 46 0.72 -9.68 13.44
CA ILE A 46 0.82 -8.65 14.49
C ILE A 46 1.50 -9.30 15.70
N GLY A 47 2.75 -8.93 15.95
CA GLY A 47 3.59 -9.66 16.90
C GLY A 47 3.67 -11.14 16.48
N LYS A 48 3.38 -12.04 17.42
CA LYS A 48 3.33 -13.50 17.20
C LYS A 48 2.00 -14.02 16.63
N TYR A 49 1.04 -13.14 16.37
CA TYR A 49 -0.31 -13.57 15.95
C TYR A 49 -0.50 -13.39 14.45
N LEU A 50 -0.85 -14.49 13.78
CA LEU A 50 -1.32 -14.48 12.40
C LEU A 50 -2.80 -14.11 12.38
N MET A 51 -3.14 -13.02 11.73
CA MET A 51 -4.50 -12.50 11.68
C MET A 51 -5.37 -13.29 10.71
N GLY A 52 -6.51 -13.78 11.20
CA GLY A 52 -7.55 -14.45 10.43
C GLY A 52 -8.79 -13.59 10.21
N ASP A 53 -9.92 -14.28 10.08
CA ASP A 53 -11.20 -13.72 9.69
C ASP A 53 -11.92 -12.97 10.82
N LEU A 54 -12.99 -12.27 10.47
CA LEU A 54 -13.86 -11.60 11.42
C LEU A 54 -14.79 -12.64 12.05
N LEU A 55 -14.76 -12.76 13.38
CA LEU A 55 -15.67 -13.65 14.13
C LEU A 55 -16.97 -12.94 14.50
N GLY A 56 -16.92 -11.62 14.74
CA GLY A 56 -18.11 -10.86 15.08
C GLY A 56 -17.85 -9.38 15.33
N GLU A 57 -18.92 -8.59 15.33
CA GLU A 57 -18.88 -7.16 15.63
C GLU A 57 -19.74 -6.84 16.85
N GLY A 58 -19.28 -5.90 17.67
CA GLY A 58 -20.03 -5.37 18.80
C GLY A 58 -19.89 -3.85 18.88
N SER A 59 -20.59 -3.25 19.85
CA SER A 59 -20.56 -1.81 20.11
C SER A 59 -19.14 -1.30 20.35
N TYR A 60 -18.39 -1.99 21.22
CA TYR A 60 -17.02 -1.61 21.62
C TYR A 60 -15.95 -1.87 20.54
N GLY A 61 -16.20 -2.73 19.55
CA GLY A 61 -15.16 -3.13 18.60
C GLY A 61 -15.52 -4.34 17.75
N LYS A 62 -14.50 -4.98 17.18
CA LYS A 62 -14.65 -6.20 16.39
C LYS A 62 -13.78 -7.32 16.95
N VAL A 63 -14.21 -8.55 16.78
CA VAL A 63 -13.46 -9.74 17.20
C VAL A 63 -12.98 -10.46 15.96
N LYS A 64 -11.68 -10.76 15.88
CA LYS A 64 -11.09 -11.55 14.79
C LYS A 64 -10.48 -12.84 15.31
N GLU A 65 -10.50 -13.87 14.48
CA GLU A 65 -9.70 -15.08 14.69
C GLU A 65 -8.23 -14.73 14.50
N VAL A 66 -7.38 -15.34 15.31
CA VAL A 66 -5.93 -15.31 15.16
C VAL A 66 -5.35 -16.68 15.44
N LEU A 67 -4.25 -17.01 14.78
CA LEU A 67 -3.41 -18.16 15.10
C LEU A 67 -2.17 -17.68 15.84
N ASP A 68 -1.92 -18.24 17.02
CA ASP A 68 -0.69 -18.01 17.78
C ASP A 68 0.46 -18.80 17.14
N SER A 69 1.51 -18.11 16.64
CA SER A 69 2.60 -18.76 15.91
C SER A 69 3.49 -19.64 16.79
N GLU A 70 3.46 -19.45 18.11
CA GLU A 70 4.28 -20.21 19.05
C GLU A 70 3.53 -21.47 19.51
N THR A 71 2.27 -21.31 19.93
CA THR A 71 1.47 -22.41 20.50
C THR A 71 0.63 -23.15 19.45
N LEU A 72 0.52 -22.61 18.23
CA LEU A 72 -0.35 -23.10 17.15
C LEU A 72 -1.84 -23.20 17.53
N CYS A 73 -2.24 -22.51 18.59
CA CYS A 73 -3.62 -22.45 19.04
C CYS A 73 -4.39 -21.32 18.36
N ARG A 74 -5.63 -21.61 17.96
CA ARG A 74 -6.58 -20.59 17.52
C ARG A 74 -7.08 -19.79 18.72
N ARG A 75 -7.08 -18.47 18.59
CA ARG A 75 -7.52 -17.52 19.61
C ARG A 75 -8.39 -16.45 18.96
N ALA A 76 -9.06 -15.66 19.79
CA ALA A 76 -9.81 -14.49 19.36
C ALA A 76 -9.20 -13.21 19.93
N VAL A 77 -9.09 -12.16 19.12
CA VAL A 77 -8.65 -10.84 19.57
C VAL A 77 -9.76 -9.82 19.41
N LYS A 78 -10.03 -9.06 20.48
CA LYS A 78 -10.96 -7.93 20.46
C LYS A 78 -10.21 -6.66 20.08
N ILE A 79 -10.54 -6.11 18.92
CA ILE A 79 -9.94 -4.90 18.38
C ILE A 79 -10.84 -3.72 18.71
N LEU A 80 -10.37 -2.87 19.62
CA LEU A 80 -11.02 -1.64 20.03
C LEU A 80 -10.49 -0.45 19.20
N LYS A 81 -11.36 0.47 18.81
CA LYS A 81 -10.96 1.73 18.15
C LYS A 81 -11.34 2.91 19.02
N LYS A 82 -10.41 3.83 19.29
CA LYS A 82 -10.68 5.07 20.05
C LYS A 82 -11.92 5.82 19.54
N LYS A 83 -12.06 5.95 18.20
CA LYS A 83 -13.24 6.58 17.57
C LYS A 83 -14.58 5.88 17.90
N LYS A 84 -14.60 4.55 18.04
CA LYS A 84 -15.81 3.81 18.46
C LYS A 84 -16.06 3.99 19.96
N LEU A 85 -15.02 3.91 20.80
CA LEU A 85 -15.14 4.06 22.25
C LEU A 85 -15.69 5.43 22.67
N ARG A 86 -15.28 6.52 22.01
CA ARG A 86 -15.78 7.88 22.29
C ARG A 86 -17.29 8.04 22.07
N ARG A 87 -17.92 7.17 21.27
CA ARG A 87 -19.37 7.20 21.02
C ARG A 87 -20.19 6.49 22.11
N ILE A 88 -19.52 5.71 22.97
CA ILE A 88 -20.18 4.92 24.00
C ILE A 88 -20.04 5.68 25.32
N PRO A 89 -21.12 5.85 26.10
CA PRO A 89 -21.04 6.43 27.44
C PRO A 89 -19.98 5.69 28.27
N ASN A 90 -19.03 6.42 28.86
CA ASN A 90 -17.90 5.88 29.62
C ASN A 90 -17.04 4.86 28.85
N GLY A 91 -17.08 4.86 27.51
CA GLY A 91 -16.48 3.80 26.69
C GLY A 91 -14.97 3.62 26.88
N GLU A 92 -14.21 4.71 27.03
CA GLU A 92 -12.77 4.64 27.29
C GLU A 92 -12.45 4.23 28.73
N ALA A 93 -13.26 4.65 29.71
CA ALA A 93 -13.07 4.27 31.11
C ALA A 93 -13.36 2.78 31.32
N ASN A 94 -14.43 2.25 30.71
CA ASN A 94 -14.85 0.86 30.85
C ASN A 94 -13.83 -0.16 30.32
N VAL A 95 -12.89 0.27 29.47
CA VAL A 95 -11.85 -0.61 28.89
C VAL A 95 -10.47 -0.42 29.52
N LYS A 96 -10.32 0.53 30.45
CA LYS A 96 -9.12 0.70 31.28
C LYS A 96 -9.37 -0.04 32.59
N LYS A 97 -9.00 -1.31 32.66
CA LYS A 97 -9.08 -2.11 33.87
C LYS A 97 -7.86 -2.99 33.99
#